data_AF-A0A6A4GY14-F1
#
_entry.id   AF-A0A6A4GY14-F1
#
_cell.length_a   1.000
_cell.length_b   1.000
_cell.length_c   1.000
_cell.angle_alpha   90.00
_cell.angle_beta   90.00
_cell.angle_gamma   90.00
#
_symmetry.space_group_name_H-M   'P 1'
#
loop_
_entity.id
_entity.type
_entity.pdbx_description
1 polymer ?
#
loop_
_entity_poly.entity_id
_entity_poly.type
_entity_poly.pdbx_seq_one_letter_code
_entity_poly.pdbx_strand_id
1 'polypeptide(L)'
;QLLKDGEKDLGDFSAEISRLQSRILFLERKRGRLEARLKEYASLISPIRRLPDDILSVLFEQYCIDSEQQFPTLGPFKLSAVCSHWRSIVLSNPSIWSRITFRFYK
;
A
#
# COMPACT_ATOMS: atom_id res chain seq x y z
N GLN A 1 -51.28 19.79 -24.70
CA GLN A 1 -51.18 18.34 -24.47
C GLN A 1 -49.72 17.91 -24.66
N LEU A 2 -49.15 18.08 -25.86
CA LEU A 2 -47.72 17.84 -26.16
C LEU A 2 -46.69 18.37 -25.15
N LEU A 3 -46.88 19.59 -24.62
CA LEU A 3 -45.97 20.16 -23.61
C LEU A 3 -45.94 19.36 -22.29
N LYS A 4 -47.10 18.87 -21.83
CA LYS A 4 -47.19 18.10 -20.58
C LYS A 4 -46.60 16.70 -20.73
N ASP A 5 -46.75 16.10 -21.91
CA ASP A 5 -46.17 14.80 -22.21
C ASP A 5 -44.64 14.89 -22.23
N GLY A 6 -44.09 15.96 -22.84
CA GLY A 6 -42.65 16.22 -22.82
C GLY A 6 -42.07 16.52 -21.43
N GLU A 7 -42.80 17.24 -20.57
CA GLU A 7 -42.40 17.48 -19.17
C GLU A 7 -42.35 16.18 -18.36
N LYS A 8 -43.31 15.28 -18.58
CA LYS A 8 -43.34 13.97 -17.94
C LYS A 8 -42.15 13.11 -18.38
N ASP A 9 -41.89 13.03 -19.68
CA ASP A 9 -40.78 12.25 -20.23
C ASP A 9 -39.42 12.75 -19.69
N LEU A 10 -39.24 14.07 -19.59
CA LEU A 10 -38.05 14.67 -18.96
C LEU A 10 -37.91 14.24 -17.48
N GLY A 11 -39.03 14.21 -16.75
CA GLY A 11 -39.06 13.72 -15.36
C GLY A 11 -38.62 12.26 -15.27
N ASP A 12 -39.19 11.41 -16.12
CA ASP A 12 -38.89 9.97 -16.16
C ASP A 12 -37.41 9.72 -16.53
N PHE A 13 -36.87 10.44 -17.52
CA PHE A 13 -35.45 10.37 -17.86
C PHE A 13 -34.54 10.86 -16.73
N SER A 14 -34.92 11.94 -16.02
CA SER A 14 -34.12 12.43 -14.87
C SER A 14 -34.06 11.41 -13.73
N ALA A 15 -35.17 10.71 -13.48
CA ALA A 15 -35.27 9.66 -12.47
C ALA A 15 -34.40 8.46 -12.85
N GLU A 16 -34.44 8.06 -14.12
CA GLU A 16 -33.63 6.96 -14.63
C GLU A 16 -32.13 7.28 -14.62
N ILE A 17 -31.74 8.50 -15.00
CA ILE A 17 -30.35 8.98 -14.88
C ILE A 17 -29.90 8.91 -13.42
N SER A 18 -30.70 9.41 -12.49
CA SER A 18 -30.38 9.41 -11.05
C SER A 18 -30.22 7.99 -10.51
N ARG A 19 -31.07 7.06 -10.96
CA ARG A 19 -31.02 5.64 -10.59
C ARG A 19 -29.73 4.98 -11.10
N LEU A 20 -29.38 5.19 -12.36
CA LEU A 20 -28.18 4.61 -12.98
C LEU A 20 -26.90 5.19 -12.37
N GLN A 21 -26.84 6.51 -12.12
CA GLN A 21 -25.73 7.15 -11.41
C GLN A 21 -25.52 6.55 -10.02
N SER A 22 -26.62 6.34 -9.27
CA SER A 22 -26.57 5.68 -7.96
C SER A 22 -26.01 4.26 -8.07
N ARG A 23 -26.38 3.52 -9.13
CA ARG A 23 -25.88 2.17 -9.38
C ARG A 23 -24.39 2.15 -9.71
N ILE A 24 -23.92 3.10 -10.52
CA ILE A 24 -22.50 3.27 -10.83
C ILE A 24 -21.71 3.52 -9.55
N LEU A 25 -22.13 4.49 -8.73
CA LEU A 25 -21.47 4.82 -7.46
C LEU A 25 -21.41 3.61 -6.51
N PHE A 26 -22.46 2.79 -6.49
CA PHE A 26 -22.48 1.57 -5.69
C PHE A 26 -21.48 0.52 -6.18
N LEU A 27 -21.40 0.30 -7.50
CA LEU A 27 -20.47 -0.66 -8.09
C LEU A 27 -19.02 -0.20 -7.94
N GLU A 28 -18.75 1.09 -8.12
CA GLU A 28 -17.44 1.70 -7.89
C GLU A 28 -16.96 1.48 -6.43
N ARG A 29 -17.84 1.70 -5.45
CA ARG A 29 -17.54 1.38 -4.04
C ARG A 29 -17.26 -0.10 -3.82
N LYS A 30 -17.96 -1.00 -4.51
CA LYS A 30 -17.69 -2.45 -4.44
C LYS A 30 -16.34 -2.80 -5.07
N ARG A 31 -16.02 -2.22 -6.24
CA ARG A 31 -14.73 -2.40 -6.93
C ARG A 31 -13.57 -1.98 -6.02
N GLY A 32 -13.61 -0.76 -5.49
CA GLY A 32 -12.54 -0.25 -4.61
C GLY A 32 -12.30 -1.12 -3.37
N ARG A 33 -13.37 -1.66 -2.76
CA ARG A 33 -13.23 -2.61 -1.64
C ARG A 33 -12.58 -3.92 -2.05
N LEU A 34 -12.90 -4.44 -3.24
CA LEU A 34 -12.30 -5.68 -3.74
C LEU A 34 -10.83 -5.47 -4.10
N GLU A 35 -10.50 -4.36 -4.77
CA GLU A 35 -9.12 -3.99 -5.10
C GLU A 35 -8.23 -3.89 -3.83
N ALA A 36 -8.75 -3.25 -2.77
CA ALA A 36 -8.05 -3.18 -1.49
C ALA A 36 -7.76 -4.57 -0.89
N ARG A 37 -8.75 -5.48 -0.91
CA ARG A 37 -8.60 -6.86 -0.43
C ARG A 37 -7.62 -7.66 -1.28
N LEU A 38 -7.67 -7.52 -2.61
CA LEU A 38 -6.75 -8.20 -3.51
C LEU A 38 -5.31 -7.73 -3.30
N LYS A 39 -5.10 -6.43 -3.06
CA LYS A 39 -3.79 -5.88 -2.69
C LYS A 39 -3.28 -6.46 -1.38
N GLU A 40 -4.15 -6.62 -0.38
CA GLU A 40 -3.82 -7.27 0.88
C GLU A 40 -3.42 -8.75 0.66
N TYR A 41 -4.19 -9.52 -0.10
CA TYR A 41 -3.84 -10.90 -0.43
C TYR A 41 -2.55 -11.02 -1.23
N ALA A 42 -2.34 -10.14 -2.22
CA ALA A 42 -1.08 -10.08 -2.98
C ALA A 42 0.11 -9.82 -2.05
N SER A 43 -0.06 -8.96 -1.06
CA SER A 43 0.97 -8.72 -0.04
C SER A 43 1.24 -9.96 0.82
N LEU A 44 0.20 -10.75 1.14
CA LEU A 44 0.28 -11.98 1.93
C LEU A 44 0.99 -13.11 1.17
N ILE A 45 0.76 -13.25 -0.13
CA ILE A 45 1.40 -14.28 -0.96
C ILE A 45 2.74 -13.86 -1.56
N SER A 46 3.18 -12.62 -1.30
CA SER A 46 4.44 -12.09 -1.82
C SER A 46 5.61 -13.02 -1.46
N PRO A 47 6.50 -13.34 -2.42
CA PRO A 47 7.64 -14.23 -2.20
C PRO A 47 8.49 -13.86 -0.98
N ILE A 48 8.55 -12.57 -0.63
CA ILE A 48 9.34 -12.08 0.50
C ILE A 48 8.83 -12.54 1.87
N ARG A 49 7.55 -12.97 1.98
CA ARG A 49 6.99 -13.60 3.19
C ARG A 49 7.20 -15.11 3.24
N ARG A 50 7.67 -15.71 2.15
CA ARG A 50 8.03 -17.13 2.07
C ARG A 50 9.52 -17.35 2.32
N LEU A 51 10.30 -16.27 2.39
CA LEU A 51 11.70 -16.31 2.69
C LEU A 51 11.87 -16.56 4.21
N PRO A 52 12.74 -17.49 4.62
CA PRO A 52 13.08 -17.64 6.04
C PRO A 52 13.69 -16.36 6.61
N ASP A 53 13.45 -16.11 7.90
CA ASP A 53 13.96 -14.94 8.63
C ASP A 53 15.49 -14.83 8.57
N ASP A 54 16.20 -15.95 8.51
CA ASP A 54 17.67 -15.99 8.38
C ASP A 54 18.14 -15.39 7.04
N ILE A 55 17.42 -15.68 5.95
CA ILE A 55 17.76 -15.15 4.63
C ILE A 55 17.44 -13.66 4.56
N LEU A 56 16.29 -13.24 5.13
CA LEU A 56 15.95 -11.82 5.24
C LEU A 56 16.98 -11.06 6.07
N SER A 57 17.46 -11.65 7.16
CA SER A 57 18.51 -11.08 8.01
C SER A 57 19.79 -10.82 7.23
N VAL A 58 20.27 -11.79 6.45
CA VAL A 58 21.47 -11.65 5.61
C VAL A 58 21.28 -10.54 4.57
N LEU A 59 20.12 -10.50 3.92
CA LEU A 59 19.81 -9.47 2.93
C LEU A 59 19.72 -8.07 3.54
N PHE A 60 19.15 -7.95 4.73
CA PHE A 60 19.02 -6.67 5.45
C PHE A 60 20.37 -6.16 5.91
N GLU A 61 21.23 -7.03 6.43
CA GLU A 61 22.60 -6.68 6.80
C GLU A 61 23.41 -6.21 5.59
N GLN A 62 23.36 -6.95 4.48
CA GLN A 62 24.01 -6.56 3.23
C GLN A 62 23.47 -5.22 2.70
N TYR A 63 22.14 -5.02 2.72
CA TYR A 63 21.53 -3.76 2.32
C TYR A 63 22.02 -2.59 3.16
N CYS A 64 22.14 -2.77 4.48
CA CYS A 64 22.65 -1.72 5.37
C CYS A 64 24.11 -1.37 5.01
N ILE A 65 24.97 -2.36 4.78
CA ILE A 65 26.36 -2.17 4.36
C ILE A 65 26.45 -1.40 3.03
N ASP A 66 25.67 -1.79 2.03
CA ASP A 66 25.69 -1.14 0.71
C ASP A 66 25.09 0.27 0.77
N SER A 67 24.04 0.46 1.58
CA SER A 67 23.37 1.75 1.75
C SER A 67 24.25 2.81 2.41
N GLU A 68 25.30 2.43 3.13
CA GLU A 68 26.26 3.36 3.72
C GLU A 68 27.00 4.22 2.70
N GLN A 69 27.14 3.74 1.47
CA GLN A 69 27.84 4.52 0.45
C GLN A 69 27.00 5.69 -0.09
N GLN A 70 25.67 5.60 -0.04
CA GLN A 70 24.76 6.64 -0.56
C GLN A 70 23.99 7.40 0.53
N PHE A 71 23.49 6.70 1.55
CA PHE A 71 22.66 7.26 2.63
C PHE A 71 22.95 6.55 3.97
N PRO A 72 24.04 6.90 4.65
CA PRO A 72 24.60 6.09 5.75
C PRO A 72 23.84 6.08 7.06
N THR A 73 22.63 6.64 7.07
CA THR A 73 21.82 6.82 8.28
C THR A 73 20.42 6.20 8.18
N LEU A 74 20.05 5.60 7.03
CA LEU A 74 18.65 5.25 6.76
C LEU A 74 18.37 3.76 6.56
N GLY A 75 19.38 2.89 6.45
CA GLY A 75 19.19 1.46 6.15
C GLY A 75 18.23 0.75 7.12
N PRO A 76 18.59 0.61 8.41
CA PRO A 76 17.75 -0.07 9.40
C PRO A 76 16.37 0.58 9.57
N PHE A 77 16.32 1.92 9.50
CA PHE A 77 15.07 2.68 9.61
C PHE A 77 14.14 2.45 8.42
N LYS A 78 14.67 2.44 7.19
CA LYS A 78 13.90 2.14 5.96
C LYS A 78 13.34 0.74 6.00
N LEU A 79 14.16 -0.25 6.37
CA LEU A 79 13.72 -1.64 6.49
C LEU A 79 12.62 -1.80 7.55
N SER A 80 12.80 -1.16 8.72
CA SER A 80 11.82 -1.15 9.81
C SER A 80 10.51 -0.45 9.46
N ALA A 81 10.46 0.36 8.41
CA ALA A 81 9.27 1.07 7.96
C ALA A 81 8.42 0.26 6.96
N VAL A 82 8.94 -0.85 6.41
CA VAL A 82 8.25 -1.63 5.36
C VAL A 82 7.03 -2.37 5.90
N CYS A 83 7.19 -3.19 6.94
CA CYS A 83 6.09 -3.88 7.61
C CYS A 83 6.47 -4.33 9.03
N SER A 84 5.49 -4.80 9.81
CA SER A 84 5.70 -5.30 11.18
C SER A 84 6.66 -6.49 11.25
N HIS A 85 6.59 -7.41 10.28
CA HIS A 85 7.47 -8.57 10.23
C HIS A 85 8.94 -8.17 9.98
N TRP A 86 9.20 -7.30 9.01
CA TRP A 86 10.55 -6.78 8.76
C TRP A 86 11.10 -6.03 9.96
N ARG A 87 10.26 -5.22 10.61
CA ARG A 87 10.64 -4.54 11.86
C ARG A 87 11.03 -5.54 12.94
N SER A 88 10.29 -6.64 13.09
CA SER A 88 10.63 -7.69 14.05
C SER A 88 12.00 -8.29 13.78
N ILE A 89 12.30 -8.65 12.53
CA ILE A 89 13.59 -9.20 12.11
C ILE A 89 14.71 -8.19 12.39
N VAL A 90 14.54 -6.94 11.93
CA VAL A 90 15.53 -5.87 12.11
C VAL A 90 15.82 -5.59 13.59
N LEU A 91 14.80 -5.59 14.45
CA LEU A 91 14.98 -5.37 15.89
C LEU A 91 15.61 -6.58 16.59
N SER A 92 15.36 -7.79 16.10
CA SER A 92 15.92 -9.03 16.66
C SER A 92 17.37 -9.29 16.29
N ASN A 93 17.91 -8.56 15.30
CA ASN A 93 19.25 -8.78 14.78
C ASN A 93 20.16 -7.55 15.03
N PRO A 94 20.96 -7.55 16.11
CA PRO A 94 21.82 -6.41 16.48
C PRO A 94 22.88 -6.04 15.44
N SER A 95 23.31 -6.97 14.57
CA SER A 95 24.33 -6.68 13.56
C SER A 95 23.88 -5.60 12.58
N ILE A 96 22.57 -5.54 12.29
CA ILE A 96 21.95 -4.55 11.41
C ILE A 96 22.10 -3.12 11.97
N TRP A 97 22.18 -2.98 13.29
CA TRP A 97 22.34 -1.69 13.99
C TRP A 97 23.78 -1.36 14.37
N SER A 98 24.74 -2.22 14.02
CA SER A 98 26.15 -2.04 14.41
C SER A 98 26.82 -0.83 13.75
N ARG A 99 26.23 -0.30 12.67
CA ARG A 99 26.76 0.83 11.90
C ARG A 99 25.68 1.88 11.66
N ILE A 100 25.51 2.78 12.62
CA ILE A 100 24.64 3.95 12.50
C ILE A 100 25.51 5.19 12.43
N THR A 101 25.48 5.90 11.31
CA THR A 101 26.13 7.23 11.24
C THR A 101 25.07 8.32 11.42
N PHE A 102 25.48 9.48 11.92
CA PHE A 102 24.63 10.67 11.98
C PHE A 102 25.31 11.79 11.20
N ARG A 103 24.62 12.34 10.20
CA ARG A 103 25.05 13.60 9.57
C ARG A 103 24.33 14.75 10.25
N PHE A 104 25.05 15.48 11.08
CA PHE A 104 24.58 16.74 11.63
C PHE A 104 24.85 17.84 10.61
N TYR A 105 23.79 18.48 10.11
CA TYR A 105 23.91 19.73 9.37
C TYR A 105 23.94 20.89 10.38
N LYS A 106 24.92 21.78 10.25
CA LYS A 106 25.01 23.03 11.03
C LYS A 106 23.97 24.04 10.56
#